data_AF-A0A2S7X2B8-F1
#
_entry.id   AF-A0A2S7X2B8-F1
#
_cell.length_a   1.000
_cell.length_b   1.000
_cell.length_c   1.000
_cell.angle_alpha   90.00
_cell.angle_beta   90.00
_cell.angle_gamma   90.00
#
_symmetry.space_group_name_H-M   'P 1'
#
loop_
_entity.id
_entity.type
_entity.pdbx_description
1 polymer ?
#
loop_
_entity_poly.entity_id
_entity_poly.type
_entity_poly.pdbx_seq_one_letter_code
_entity_poly.pdbx_strand_id
1 'polypeptide(L)'
;MKNLFEQILKKYRLKSGITQEFMVDLLSNNSSNLKKLDNVTFSRWERGITIPPFRKQIEIYRLLGVDPIDEIIELDIELPNVDAKDYFISDYYTESVNDFYSYYLNRTNIDEVSDFVNDVELIENNDVYVKRILGSLKLGRKDHVIKMLIEKFNAEIIICKYNQRIIAHSITLYIEPDFIKDIVAD
;
A
#
# COMPACT_ATOMS: atom_id res chain seq x y z
N MET A 1 -19.15 -2.05 15.65
CA MET A 1 -17.89 -2.24 14.92
C MET A 1 -16.87 -1.31 15.56
N LYS A 2 -15.75 -1.84 16.08
CA LYS A 2 -14.71 -1.02 16.71
C LYS A 2 -13.96 -0.25 15.64
N ASN A 3 -13.79 1.06 15.80
CA ASN A 3 -13.13 1.88 14.77
C ASN A 3 -11.61 1.65 14.80
N LEU A 4 -10.97 1.58 13.64
CA LEU A 4 -9.50 1.40 13.52
C LEU A 4 -8.72 2.33 14.48
N PHE A 5 -9.11 3.60 14.56
CA PHE A 5 -8.48 4.59 15.42
C PHE A 5 -8.46 4.19 16.90
N GLU A 6 -9.57 3.69 17.45
CA GLU A 6 -9.63 3.31 18.88
C GLU A 6 -8.72 2.12 19.17
N GLN A 7 -8.62 1.19 18.21
CA GLN A 7 -7.81 -0.01 18.32
C GLN A 7 -6.33 0.34 18.31
N ILE A 8 -5.90 1.17 17.34
CA ILE A 8 -4.53 1.67 17.24
C ILE A 8 -4.14 2.41 18.52
N LEU A 9 -4.98 3.35 18.96
CA LEU A 9 -4.70 4.19 20.13
C LEU A 9 -4.51 3.34 21.40
N LYS A 10 -5.41 2.37 21.59
CA LYS A 10 -5.36 1.43 22.72
C LYS A 10 -4.16 0.49 22.64
N LYS A 11 -3.91 -0.10 21.47
CA LYS A 11 -2.79 -1.02 21.21
C LYS A 11 -1.46 -0.34 21.51
N TYR A 12 -1.26 0.86 20.98
CA TYR A 12 -0.04 1.63 21.21
C TYR A 12 0.15 1.96 22.69
N ARG A 13 -0.88 2.48 23.38
CA ARG A 13 -0.78 2.81 24.81
C ARG A 13 -0.40 1.58 25.65
N LEU A 14 -1.04 0.45 25.39
CA LEU A 14 -0.77 -0.80 26.10
C LEU A 14 0.64 -1.35 25.79
N LYS A 15 1.07 -1.31 24.52
CA LYS A 15 2.43 -1.73 24.10
C LYS A 15 3.52 -0.87 24.73
N SER A 16 3.27 0.42 24.90
CA SER A 16 4.19 1.38 25.51
C SER A 16 4.16 1.37 27.05
N GLY A 17 3.21 0.66 27.68
CA GLY A 17 3.12 0.55 29.14
C GLY A 17 2.76 1.85 29.87
N ILE A 18 2.21 2.85 29.18
CA ILE A 18 1.94 4.18 29.73
C ILE A 18 0.48 4.37 30.14
N THR A 19 0.25 5.30 31.07
CA THR A 19 -1.08 5.70 31.51
C THR A 19 -1.80 6.56 30.46
N GLN A 20 -3.12 6.69 30.59
CA GLN A 20 -3.89 7.61 29.73
C GLN A 20 -3.42 9.06 29.92
N GLU A 21 -3.13 9.45 31.15
CA GLU A 21 -2.62 10.78 31.51
C GLU A 21 -1.30 11.10 30.82
N PHE A 22 -0.35 10.17 30.88
CA PHE A 22 0.93 10.35 30.20
C PHE A 22 0.77 10.44 28.67
N MET A 23 -0.17 9.67 28.09
CA MET A 23 -0.46 9.77 26.66
C MET A 23 -1.04 11.14 26.29
N VAL A 24 -1.94 11.68 27.11
CA VAL A 24 -2.51 13.02 26.91
C VAL A 24 -1.43 14.08 26.95
N ASP A 25 -0.52 14.00 27.93
CA ASP A 25 0.61 14.93 28.03
C ASP A 25 1.52 14.83 26.80
N LEU A 26 1.86 13.62 26.36
CA LEU A 26 2.69 13.38 25.19
C LEU A 26 2.05 13.98 23.93
N LEU A 27 0.77 13.71 23.69
CA LEU A 27 0.08 14.22 22.51
C LEU A 27 -0.11 15.74 22.55
N SER A 28 -0.47 16.30 23.71
CA SER A 28 -0.73 17.74 23.88
C SER A 28 0.53 18.59 23.78
N ASN A 29 1.67 18.05 24.22
CA ASN A 29 2.95 18.76 24.16
C ASN A 29 3.59 18.72 22.77
N ASN A 30 3.27 17.71 21.95
CA ASN A 30 3.86 17.54 20.62
C ASN A 30 2.96 18.01 19.47
N SER A 31 1.75 18.51 19.75
CA SER A 31 0.86 19.09 18.74
C SER A 31 0.02 20.25 19.26
N SER A 32 0.05 21.37 18.54
CA SER A 32 -0.82 22.53 18.81
C SER A 32 -2.31 22.20 18.65
N ASN A 33 -2.66 21.27 17.77
CA ASN A 33 -4.05 20.86 17.52
C ASN A 33 -4.59 19.92 18.60
N LEU A 34 -3.70 19.34 19.41
CA LEU A 34 -4.01 18.46 20.53
C LEU A 34 -3.81 19.13 21.89
N LYS A 35 -3.37 20.39 21.95
CA LYS A 35 -3.07 21.13 23.20
C LYS A 35 -4.22 21.22 24.21
N LYS A 36 -5.47 21.04 23.77
CA LYS A 36 -6.67 21.03 24.63
C LYS A 36 -7.20 19.62 24.91
N LEU A 37 -6.43 18.59 24.58
CA LEU A 37 -6.80 17.20 24.86
C LEU A 37 -6.79 16.98 26.37
N ASP A 38 -7.86 16.39 26.88
CA ASP A 38 -7.98 16.04 28.29
C ASP A 38 -8.18 14.52 28.46
N ASN A 39 -7.96 14.03 29.68
CA ASN A 39 -8.07 12.62 30.03
C ASN A 39 -9.45 12.02 29.75
N VAL A 40 -10.53 12.78 29.90
CA VAL A 40 -11.90 12.30 29.64
C VAL A 40 -12.10 12.12 28.13
N THR A 41 -11.68 13.10 27.33
CA THR A 41 -11.74 13.05 25.87
C THR A 41 -10.91 11.89 25.34
N PHE A 42 -9.67 11.73 25.80
CA PHE A 42 -8.82 10.60 25.42
C PHE A 42 -9.42 9.26 25.83
N SER A 43 -9.95 9.14 27.05
CA SER A 43 -10.62 7.94 27.53
C SER A 43 -11.85 7.57 26.71
N ARG A 44 -12.59 8.57 26.20
CA ARG A 44 -13.73 8.34 25.29
C ARG A 44 -13.26 7.85 23.92
N TRP A 45 -12.14 8.37 23.41
CA TRP A 45 -11.52 7.91 22.17
C TRP A 45 -11.03 6.46 22.28
N GLU A 46 -10.31 6.10 23.34
CA GLU A 46 -9.80 4.74 23.53
C GLU A 46 -10.93 3.70 23.70
N ARG A 47 -12.11 4.14 24.16
CA ARG A 47 -13.31 3.31 24.29
C ARG A 47 -14.19 3.30 23.04
N GLY A 48 -13.87 4.09 22.01
CA GLY A 48 -14.71 4.21 20.81
C GLY A 48 -16.03 4.96 21.02
N ILE A 49 -16.19 5.68 22.14
CA ILE A 49 -17.43 6.43 22.45
C ILE A 49 -17.53 7.66 21.55
N THR A 50 -16.41 8.34 21.33
CA THR A 50 -16.29 9.45 20.38
C THR A 50 -15.02 9.26 19.57
N ILE A 51 -14.99 9.85 18.38
CA ILE A 51 -13.83 9.77 17.48
C ILE A 51 -13.49 11.20 17.06
N PRO A 52 -12.21 11.60 17.09
CA PRO A 52 -11.82 12.91 16.62
C PRO A 52 -12.01 13.05 15.10
N PRO A 53 -12.08 14.28 14.58
CA PRO A 53 -12.05 14.51 13.13
C PRO A 53 -10.84 13.86 12.47
N PHE A 54 -10.98 13.43 11.22
CA PHE A 54 -9.93 12.71 10.47
C PHE A 54 -8.55 13.40 10.51
N ARG A 55 -8.52 14.73 10.36
CA ARG A 55 -7.29 15.53 10.46
C ARG A 55 -6.53 15.32 11.77
N LYS A 56 -7.23 15.21 12.91
CA LYS A 56 -6.62 14.93 14.21
C LYS A 56 -6.18 13.47 14.33
N GLN A 57 -6.91 12.53 13.72
CA GLN A 57 -6.50 11.13 13.68
C GLN A 57 -5.15 10.97 12.96
N ILE A 58 -5.00 11.59 11.77
CA ILE A 58 -3.74 11.57 11.00
C ILE A 58 -2.58 12.17 11.79
N GLU A 59 -2.82 13.28 12.49
CA GLU A 59 -1.80 13.91 13.32
C GLU A 59 -1.36 13.02 14.48
N ILE A 60 -2.31 12.34 15.14
CA ILE A 60 -2.00 11.35 16.19
C ILE A 60 -1.21 10.19 15.60
N TYR A 61 -1.62 9.61 14.47
CA TYR A 61 -0.88 8.52 13.82
C TYR A 61 0.57 8.91 13.54
N ARG A 62 0.80 10.11 13.00
CA ARG A 62 2.15 10.65 12.77
C ARG A 62 2.96 10.79 14.05
N LEU A 63 2.37 11.32 15.13
CA LEU A 63 3.04 11.46 16.42
C LEU A 63 3.41 10.10 17.05
N LEU A 64 2.58 9.09 16.84
CA LEU A 64 2.83 7.73 17.33
C LEU A 64 3.80 6.95 16.43
N GLY A 65 4.12 7.46 15.24
CA GLY A 65 4.91 6.74 14.23
C GLY A 65 4.20 5.48 13.72
N VAL A 66 2.87 5.52 13.62
CA VAL A 66 2.04 4.39 13.18
C VAL A 66 1.44 4.71 11.82
N ASP A 67 1.57 3.78 10.87
CA ASP A 67 0.85 3.82 9.61
C ASP A 67 -0.50 3.08 9.77
N PRO A 68 -1.65 3.75 9.57
CA PRO A 68 -2.96 3.10 9.70
C PRO A 68 -3.17 1.97 8.68
N ILE A 69 -2.45 1.96 7.55
CA ILE A 69 -2.50 0.86 6.58
C ILE A 69 -1.85 -0.40 7.15
N ASP A 70 -0.71 -0.26 7.83
CA ASP A 70 -0.04 -1.39 8.51
C ASP A 70 -0.99 -2.05 9.51
N GLU A 71 -1.72 -1.24 10.26
CA GLU A 71 -2.66 -1.71 11.28
C GLU A 71 -3.90 -2.37 10.69
N ILE A 72 -4.41 -1.91 9.54
CA ILE A 72 -5.50 -2.58 8.81
C ILE A 72 -5.07 -4.00 8.41
N ILE A 73 -3.85 -4.14 7.89
CA ILE A 73 -3.30 -5.41 7.45
C ILE A 73 -3.06 -6.34 8.65
N GLU A 74 -2.39 -5.85 9.70
CA GLU A 74 -2.12 -6.65 10.90
C GLU A 74 -3.38 -7.13 11.63
N LEU A 75 -4.44 -6.31 11.60
CA LEU A 75 -5.72 -6.64 12.23
C LEU A 75 -6.67 -7.40 11.30
N ASP A 76 -6.25 -7.72 10.06
CA ASP A 76 -7.04 -8.37 9.02
C ASP A 76 -8.43 -7.72 8.86
N ILE A 77 -8.45 -6.38 8.85
CA ILE A 77 -9.69 -5.63 8.74
C ILE A 77 -10.13 -5.65 7.29
N GLU A 78 -11.24 -6.35 7.02
CA GLU A 78 -11.91 -6.30 5.73
C GLU A 78 -12.29 -4.85 5.41
N LEU A 79 -11.72 -4.32 4.32
CA LEU A 79 -12.12 -3.04 3.79
C LEU A 79 -13.53 -3.16 3.20
N PRO A 80 -14.40 -2.15 3.40
CA PRO A 80 -15.72 -2.17 2.79
C PRO A 80 -15.56 -2.29 1.28
N ASN A 81 -16.30 -3.22 0.68
CA ASN A 81 -16.34 -3.36 -0.77
C ASN A 81 -17.03 -2.11 -1.33
N VAL A 82 -16.23 -1.21 -1.88
CA VAL A 82 -16.75 0.04 -2.43
C VAL A 82 -17.27 -0.28 -3.84
N ASP A 83 -18.59 -0.43 -3.96
CA ASP A 83 -19.26 -0.46 -5.26
C ASP A 83 -19.13 0.93 -5.91
N ALA A 84 -18.01 1.23 -6.59
CA ALA A 84 -17.84 2.54 -7.22
C ALA A 84 -17.26 2.47 -8.64
N LYS A 85 -18.10 2.91 -9.59
CA LYS A 85 -17.77 3.29 -10.97
C LYS A 85 -17.08 4.66 -11.07
N ASP A 86 -16.98 5.42 -9.99
CA ASP A 86 -16.47 6.79 -10.02
C ASP A 86 -15.48 7.03 -8.86
N TYR A 87 -14.21 6.68 -9.07
CA TYR A 87 -13.13 7.21 -8.26
C TYR A 87 -12.71 8.57 -8.84
N PHE A 88 -12.94 9.65 -8.07
CA PHE A 88 -12.20 10.90 -8.26
C PHE A 88 -10.86 10.78 -7.54
N ILE A 89 -9.83 10.38 -8.26
CA ILE A 89 -8.45 10.60 -7.83
C ILE A 89 -8.16 12.09 -8.08
N SER A 90 -8.34 12.92 -7.05
CA SER A 90 -7.67 14.22 -7.06
C SER A 90 -6.21 13.95 -6.71
N ASP A 91 -5.39 13.68 -7.72
CA ASP A 91 -3.95 13.53 -7.57
C ASP A 91 -3.36 14.84 -7.04
N TYR A 92 -3.24 14.94 -5.73
CA TYR A 92 -2.30 15.85 -5.12
C TYR A 92 -0.94 15.17 -5.22
N TYR A 93 -0.18 15.54 -6.26
CA TYR A 93 1.24 15.19 -6.37
C TYR A 93 1.95 15.59 -5.08
N THR A 94 2.19 14.62 -4.21
CA THR A 94 2.99 14.79 -3.00
C THR A 94 4.46 14.81 -3.37
N GLU A 95 5.25 15.67 -2.71
CA GLU A 95 6.70 15.61 -2.77
C GLU A 95 7.20 14.21 -2.38
N SER A 96 8.33 13.78 -2.96
CA SER A 96 8.86 12.43 -2.84
C SER A 96 8.91 11.96 -1.39
N VAL A 97 8.06 11.00 -1.05
CA VAL A 97 8.20 10.24 0.19
C VAL A 97 9.44 9.37 0.00
N ASN A 98 10.47 9.51 0.82
CA ASN A 98 11.72 8.71 0.69
C ASN A 98 11.46 7.20 0.78
N ASP A 99 10.32 6.79 1.35
CA ASP A 99 9.87 5.41 1.46
C ASP A 99 9.21 4.88 0.16
N PHE A 100 8.95 5.77 -0.80
CA PHE A 100 8.47 5.43 -2.13
C PHE A 100 9.67 5.21 -3.06
N TYR A 101 9.73 4.05 -3.69
CA TYR A 101 10.68 3.79 -4.75
C TYR A 101 10.02 3.09 -5.92
N SER A 102 10.44 3.46 -7.13
CA SER A 102 10.09 2.75 -8.36
C SER A 102 11.32 2.00 -8.85
N TYR A 103 11.11 0.72 -9.17
CA TYR A 103 12.10 -0.10 -9.82
C TYR A 103 11.70 -0.32 -11.28
N TYR A 104 12.66 -0.17 -12.18
CA TYR A 104 12.47 -0.33 -13.63
C TYR A 104 13.26 -1.55 -14.08
N LEU A 105 12.57 -2.66 -14.32
CA LEU A 105 13.16 -3.88 -14.85
C LEU A 105 13.03 -3.89 -16.38
N ASN A 106 14.17 -3.90 -17.06
CA ASN A 106 14.27 -3.88 -18.52
C ASN A 106 15.54 -4.62 -18.97
N ARG A 107 15.93 -4.46 -20.24
CA ARG A 107 17.10 -5.15 -20.81
C ARG A 107 18.43 -4.79 -20.13
N THR A 108 18.56 -3.61 -19.54
CA THR A 108 19.80 -3.13 -18.93
C THR A 108 20.12 -3.79 -17.58
N ASN A 109 19.11 -4.36 -16.92
CA ASN A 109 19.21 -5.00 -15.60
C ASN A 109 18.45 -6.34 -15.57
N ILE A 110 18.45 -7.05 -16.69
CA ILE A 110 17.74 -8.33 -16.84
C ILE A 110 18.26 -9.44 -15.90
N ASP A 111 19.51 -9.32 -15.46
CA ASP A 111 20.09 -10.28 -14.51
C ASP A 111 19.47 -10.16 -13.11
N GLU A 112 18.84 -9.03 -12.79
CA GLU A 112 18.15 -8.77 -11.52
C GLU A 112 16.73 -9.37 -11.48
N VAL A 113 16.24 -9.99 -12.56
CA VAL A 113 14.88 -10.57 -12.64
C VAL A 113 14.56 -11.52 -11.48
N SER A 114 15.55 -12.28 -11.00
CA SER A 114 15.36 -13.21 -9.87
C SER A 114 14.87 -12.51 -8.60
N ASP A 115 15.25 -11.25 -8.41
CA ASP A 115 14.98 -10.49 -7.19
C ASP A 115 13.52 -10.00 -7.15
N PHE A 116 12.86 -9.99 -8.32
CA PHE A 116 11.49 -9.50 -8.50
C PHE A 116 10.47 -10.63 -8.79
N VAL A 117 10.88 -11.91 -8.76
CA VAL A 117 9.97 -13.03 -9.05
C VAL A 117 8.76 -13.02 -8.12
N ASN A 118 8.98 -12.83 -6.81
CA ASN A 118 7.90 -12.79 -5.82
C ASN A 118 6.95 -11.61 -6.06
N ASP A 119 7.48 -10.45 -6.49
CA ASP A 119 6.67 -9.28 -6.78
C ASP A 119 5.79 -9.53 -8.01
N VAL A 120 6.35 -10.14 -9.06
CA VAL A 120 5.60 -10.48 -10.27
C VAL A 120 4.55 -11.56 -10.00
N GLU A 121 4.82 -12.54 -9.14
CA GLU A 121 3.82 -13.50 -8.69
C GLU A 121 2.66 -12.82 -7.95
N LEU A 122 2.96 -11.85 -7.08
CA LEU A 122 1.93 -11.08 -6.40
C LEU A 122 1.08 -10.28 -7.39
N ILE A 123 1.71 -9.65 -8.38
CA ILE A 123 1.01 -8.93 -9.46
C ILE A 123 0.13 -9.90 -10.26
N GLU A 124 0.66 -11.03 -10.71
CA GLU A 124 -0.08 -12.04 -11.48
C GLU A 124 -1.33 -12.55 -10.75
N ASN A 125 -1.22 -12.74 -9.43
CA ASN A 125 -2.35 -13.22 -8.64
C ASN A 125 -3.47 -12.18 -8.48
N ASN A 126 -3.18 -10.90 -8.67
CA ASN A 126 -4.10 -9.79 -8.40
C ASN A 126 -4.47 -8.96 -9.65
N ASP A 127 -3.75 -9.09 -10.75
CA ASP A 127 -4.02 -8.43 -12.04
C ASP A 127 -4.41 -9.45 -13.11
N VAL A 128 -5.68 -9.40 -13.53
CA VAL A 128 -6.27 -10.32 -14.51
C VAL A 128 -5.58 -10.23 -15.88
N TYR A 129 -5.15 -9.04 -16.31
CA TYR A 129 -4.50 -8.87 -17.61
C TYR A 129 -3.07 -9.39 -17.58
N VAL A 130 -2.32 -9.10 -16.53
CA VAL A 130 -0.97 -9.67 -16.34
C VAL A 130 -1.05 -11.19 -16.28
N LYS A 131 -2.01 -11.74 -15.53
CA LYS A 131 -2.25 -13.19 -15.47
C LYS A 131 -2.50 -13.82 -16.82
N ARG A 132 -3.32 -13.19 -17.67
CA ARG A 132 -3.60 -13.66 -19.03
C ARG A 132 -2.33 -13.64 -19.88
N ILE A 133 -1.58 -12.54 -19.88
CA ILE A 133 -0.33 -12.40 -20.64
C ILE A 133 0.66 -13.48 -20.20
N LEU A 134 0.98 -13.58 -18.90
CA LEU A 134 1.95 -14.55 -18.40
C LEU A 134 1.49 -16.00 -18.61
N GLY A 135 0.19 -16.28 -18.44
CA GLY A 135 -0.39 -17.60 -18.66
C GLY A 135 -0.36 -18.04 -20.13
N SER A 136 -0.55 -17.11 -21.07
CA SER A 136 -0.53 -17.39 -22.52
C SER A 136 0.82 -17.92 -23.02
N LEU A 137 1.90 -17.55 -22.32
CA LEU A 137 3.27 -17.86 -22.70
C LEU A 137 3.66 -19.31 -22.33
N LYS A 138 2.86 -20.02 -21.54
CA LYS A 138 3.00 -21.46 -21.20
C LYS A 138 4.40 -21.89 -20.73
N LEU A 139 5.16 -20.98 -20.12
CA LEU A 139 6.47 -21.30 -19.55
C LEU A 139 6.32 -21.65 -18.06
N GLY A 140 7.01 -22.71 -17.63
CA GLY A 140 6.87 -23.25 -16.28
C GLY A 140 7.55 -22.44 -15.17
N ARG A 141 8.55 -21.59 -15.50
CA ARG A 141 9.24 -20.74 -14.51
C ARG A 141 9.00 -19.25 -14.79
N LYS A 142 8.66 -18.49 -13.75
CA LYS A 142 8.27 -17.08 -13.86
C LYS A 142 9.43 -16.18 -14.28
N ASP A 143 10.62 -16.41 -13.72
CA ASP A 143 11.85 -15.73 -14.12
C ASP A 143 12.11 -15.85 -15.63
N HIS A 144 11.90 -17.03 -16.21
CA HIS A 144 12.03 -17.26 -17.65
C HIS A 144 10.99 -16.50 -18.46
N VAL A 145 9.73 -16.45 -18.00
CA VAL A 145 8.68 -15.67 -18.67
C VAL A 145 9.08 -14.20 -18.72
N ILE A 146 9.48 -13.65 -17.58
CA ILE A 146 9.86 -12.24 -17.44
C ILE A 146 11.08 -11.93 -18.31
N LYS A 147 12.12 -12.76 -18.26
CA LYS A 147 13.30 -12.61 -19.13
C LYS A 147 12.93 -12.66 -20.60
N MET A 148 12.08 -13.60 -21.00
CA MET A 148 11.60 -13.68 -22.38
C MET A 148 10.81 -12.44 -22.78
N LEU A 149 9.95 -11.89 -21.90
CA LEU A 149 9.23 -10.64 -22.20
C LEU A 149 10.21 -9.50 -22.49
N ILE A 150 11.23 -9.34 -21.65
CA ILE A 150 12.24 -8.29 -21.78
C ILE A 150 13.11 -8.52 -23.04
N GLU A 151 13.56 -9.74 -23.29
CA GLU A 151 14.44 -10.06 -24.42
C GLU A 151 13.72 -10.02 -25.76
N LYS A 152 12.52 -10.61 -25.85
CA LYS A 152 11.81 -10.80 -27.11
C LYS A 152 10.88 -9.66 -27.46
N PHE A 153 10.23 -9.06 -26.46
CA PHE A 153 9.24 -8.01 -26.65
C PHE A 153 9.71 -6.63 -26.17
N ASN A 154 11.01 -6.52 -25.87
CA ASN A 154 11.63 -5.31 -25.34
C ASN A 154 10.87 -4.75 -24.13
N ALA A 155 10.31 -5.63 -23.30
CA ALA A 155 9.41 -5.23 -22.25
C ALA A 155 10.08 -4.33 -21.20
N GLU A 156 9.31 -3.39 -20.67
CA GLU A 156 9.66 -2.58 -19.51
C GLU A 156 8.64 -2.86 -18.40
N ILE A 157 9.14 -3.30 -17.25
CA ILE A 157 8.32 -3.60 -16.08
C ILE A 157 8.67 -2.57 -15.00
N ILE A 158 7.68 -1.82 -14.55
CA ILE A 158 7.82 -0.82 -13.49
C ILE A 158 7.09 -1.37 -12.27
N ILE A 159 7.77 -1.41 -11.14
CA ILE A 159 7.18 -1.81 -9.85
C ILE A 159 7.38 -0.66 -8.88
N CYS A 160 6.29 -0.10 -8.39
CA CYS A 160 6.30 0.98 -7.40
C CYS A 160 6.00 0.41 -6.03
N LYS A 161 6.86 0.73 -5.06
CA LYS A 161 6.75 0.25 -3.68
C LYS A 161 6.72 1.39 -2.68
N TYR A 162 5.94 1.19 -1.62
CA TYR A 162 5.97 1.99 -0.39
C TYR A 162 6.19 1.05 0.79
N ASN A 163 7.22 1.28 1.61
CA ASN A 163 7.59 0.40 2.73
C ASN A 163 7.68 -1.09 2.31
N GLN A 164 8.33 -1.37 1.17
CA GLN A 164 8.47 -2.70 0.55
C GLN A 164 7.18 -3.32 -0.02
N ARG A 165 6.02 -2.65 0.10
CA ARG A 165 4.75 -3.12 -0.45
C ARG A 165 4.53 -2.60 -1.86
N ILE A 166 4.08 -3.47 -2.76
CA ILE A 166 3.68 -3.06 -4.11
C ILE A 166 2.40 -2.23 -4.01
N ILE A 167 2.45 -1.02 -4.55
CA ILE A 167 1.32 -0.10 -4.59
C ILE A 167 0.90 0.27 -6.02
N ALA A 168 1.78 0.04 -7.00
CA ALA A 168 1.46 0.11 -8.41
C ALA A 168 2.45 -0.72 -9.23
N HIS A 169 2.03 -1.14 -10.42
CA HIS A 169 2.89 -1.76 -11.42
C HIS A 169 2.49 -1.31 -12.83
N SER A 170 3.43 -1.44 -13.77
CA SER A 170 3.18 -1.29 -15.20
C SER A 170 4.01 -2.31 -15.95
N ILE A 171 3.42 -2.95 -16.96
CA ILE A 171 4.14 -3.80 -17.91
C ILE A 171 3.89 -3.22 -19.30
N THR A 172 4.94 -2.68 -19.90
CA THR A 172 4.91 -2.14 -21.25
C THR A 172 5.58 -3.13 -22.19
N LEU A 173 4.85 -3.55 -23.22
CA LEU A 173 5.38 -4.42 -24.28
C LEU A 173 5.49 -3.61 -25.57
N TYR A 174 6.65 -3.66 -26.24
CA TYR A 174 6.86 -2.99 -27.51
C TYR A 174 6.69 -4.01 -28.63
N ILE A 175 5.43 -4.23 -28.99
CA ILE A 175 5.01 -5.26 -29.93
C ILE A 175 4.09 -4.69 -30.99
N GLU A 176 4.09 -5.32 -32.17
CA GLU A 176 3.17 -4.96 -33.25
C GLU A 176 1.71 -5.16 -32.77
N PRO A 177 0.78 -4.22 -33.07
CA PRO A 177 -0.58 -4.25 -32.55
C PRO A 177 -1.35 -5.55 -32.80
N ASP A 178 -1.04 -6.25 -33.90
CA ASP A 178 -1.71 -7.49 -34.26
C ASP A 178 -1.34 -8.68 -33.36
N PHE A 179 -0.17 -8.64 -32.68
CA PHE A 179 0.24 -9.68 -31.74
C PHE A 179 -0.62 -9.71 -30.46
N ILE A 180 -1.11 -8.54 -29.99
CA ILE A 180 -1.96 -8.47 -28.80
C ILE A 180 -3.37 -9.02 -29.06
N LYS A 181 -3.92 -8.80 -30.26
CA LYS A 181 -5.27 -9.25 -30.60
C LYS A 181 -5.43 -10.76 -30.42
N ASP A 182 -4.41 -11.53 -30.80
CA ASP A 182 -4.44 -12.98 -30.69
C ASP A 182 -4.29 -13.51 -29.26
N ILE A 183 -3.77 -12.69 -28.32
CA ILE A 183 -3.53 -13.07 -26.92
C ILE A 183 -4.71 -12.66 -26.01
N VAL A 184 -5.39 -11.56 -26.33
CA VAL A 184 -6.45 -10.97 -25.48
C VAL A 184 -7.86 -11.36 -25.93
N ALA A 185 -8.03 -11.94 -27.13
CA ALA A 185 -9.34 -12.28 -27.70
C ALA A 185 -10.03 -13.55 -27.13
N ASP A 186 -9.47 -14.17 -26.08
CA ASP A 186 -10.12 -15.27 -25.33
C ASP A 186 -10.74 -14.79 -23.99
#